data_AF-A0A950UMS3-F1
#
_entry.id   AF-A0A950UMS3-F1
#
_cell.length_a   1.000
_cell.length_b   1.000
_cell.length_c   1.000
_cell.angle_alpha   90.00
_cell.angle_beta   90.00
_cell.angle_gamma   90.00
#
_symmetry.space_group_name_H-M   'P 1'
#
loop_
_entity.id
_entity.type
_entity.pdbx_description
1 polymer ?
#
loop_
_entity_poly.entity_id
_entity_poly.type
_entity_poly.pdbx_seq_one_letter_code
_entity_poly.pdbx_strand_id
1 'polypeptide(L)'
;LIALVGCGVALRRGQHVLAGALAAVTLVEPHLGLPVWIATLVWRPRSRVAALISAAALLGVGLAVAGPTAFAEYLSRVLPAQAAAEHSYVYQYSLTYLLATLGVPQSWALLLGDLSYAATLAIGVWASARVALALRRPEMIAFVPGACSVIGGPYVHMVDLAVAIPAALVLAVVLPARTNLAAALALALLAVPWIPAWITKKLFLAVLGVVTLLLWRLRVAAAPLAMGVGAIALVLYALELFPPAPLAGQTAGRFAPSDLAQSAWAAYVAQLGHPSALWLVVKIPTWIGLGTLLALFIRVGKATEQQPA
;
A
#
# COMPACT_ATOMS: atom_id res chain seq x y z
N LEU A 1 7.16 -4.27 5.61
CA LEU A 1 6.53 -5.60 5.31
C LEU A 1 6.76 -6.70 6.37
N ILE A 2 8.00 -7.04 6.77
CA ILE A 2 8.27 -8.15 7.71
C ILE A 2 7.50 -7.99 9.03
N ALA A 3 7.54 -6.78 9.63
CA ALA A 3 6.82 -6.49 10.86
C ALA A 3 5.29 -6.67 10.72
N LEU A 4 4.71 -6.28 9.58
CA LEU A 4 3.29 -6.49 9.29
C LEU A 4 2.94 -7.98 9.25
N VAL A 5 3.68 -8.78 8.46
CA VAL A 5 3.45 -10.23 8.35
C VAL A 5 3.65 -10.91 9.70
N GLY A 6 4.73 -10.56 10.41
CA GLY A 6 5.01 -11.05 11.76
C GLY A 6 3.90 -10.71 12.75
N CYS A 7 3.35 -9.49 12.71
CA CYS A 7 2.21 -9.08 13.53
C CYS A 7 0.99 -9.97 13.26
N GLY A 8 0.64 -10.18 11.98
CA GLY A 8 -0.44 -11.09 11.59
C GLY A 8 -0.22 -12.53 12.09
N VAL A 9 0.99 -13.07 11.92
CA VAL A 9 1.35 -14.42 12.42
C VAL A 9 1.25 -14.51 13.95
N ALA A 10 1.75 -13.51 14.68
CA ALA A 10 1.67 -13.45 16.13
C ALA A 10 0.21 -13.38 16.61
N LEU A 11 -0.64 -12.58 15.96
CA LEU A 11 -2.08 -12.52 16.23
C LEU A 11 -2.75 -13.89 16.01
N ARG A 12 -2.40 -14.59 14.93
CA ARG A 12 -2.90 -15.94 14.64
C ARG A 12 -2.48 -16.97 15.68
N ARG A 13 -1.29 -16.83 16.26
CA ARG A 13 -0.77 -17.71 17.32
C ARG A 13 -1.21 -17.31 18.74
N GLY A 14 -1.99 -16.25 18.90
CA GLY A 14 -2.37 -15.73 20.23
C GLY A 14 -1.22 -15.05 20.99
N GLN A 15 -0.11 -14.72 20.33
CA GLN A 15 1.06 -14.08 20.93
C GLN A 15 0.86 -12.55 21.00
N HIS A 16 -0.03 -12.10 21.88
CA HIS A 16 -0.51 -10.71 21.93
C HIS A 16 0.58 -9.67 22.19
N VAL A 17 1.54 -9.97 23.07
CA VAL A 17 2.66 -9.08 23.38
C VAL A 17 3.51 -8.84 22.13
N LEU A 18 3.94 -9.92 21.47
CA LEU A 18 4.72 -9.85 20.24
C LEU A 18 3.95 -9.16 19.12
N ALA A 19 2.65 -9.44 18.97
CA ALA A 19 1.80 -8.77 18.00
C ALA A 19 1.75 -7.25 18.22
N GLY A 20 1.63 -6.79 19.48
CA GLY A 20 1.65 -5.37 19.82
C GLY A 20 2.98 -4.71 19.50
N ALA A 21 4.10 -5.35 19.86
CA ALA A 21 5.44 -4.85 19.53
C ALA A 21 5.67 -4.76 18.01
N LEU A 22 5.33 -5.81 17.26
CA LEU A 22 5.46 -5.82 15.80
C LEU A 22 4.53 -4.82 15.11
N ALA A 23 3.33 -4.60 15.64
CA ALA A 23 2.46 -3.53 15.15
C ALA A 23 3.12 -2.15 15.32
N ALA A 24 3.77 -1.89 16.46
CA ALA A 24 4.50 -0.64 16.66
C ALA A 24 5.72 -0.52 15.73
N VAL A 25 6.44 -1.60 15.45
CA VAL A 25 7.57 -1.60 14.49
C VAL A 25 7.12 -1.23 13.07
N THR A 26 5.84 -1.45 12.70
CA THR A 26 5.35 -0.96 11.41
C THR A 26 5.36 0.57 11.30
N LEU A 27 5.41 1.31 12.41
CA LEU A 27 5.49 2.78 12.45
C LEU A 27 6.84 3.34 11.96
N VAL A 28 7.81 2.49 11.61
CA VAL A 28 9.00 2.91 10.85
C VAL A 28 8.59 3.56 9.51
N GLU A 29 7.47 3.12 8.93
CA GLU A 29 6.80 3.77 7.80
C GLU A 29 5.41 4.25 8.27
N PRO A 30 5.28 5.44 8.89
CA PRO A 30 4.08 5.83 9.63
C PRO A 30 2.79 5.77 8.81
N HIS A 31 2.83 6.16 7.54
CA HIS A 31 1.65 6.18 6.66
C HIS A 31 1.11 4.77 6.34
N LEU A 32 1.94 3.73 6.42
CA LEU A 32 1.51 2.33 6.26
C LEU A 32 1.23 1.65 7.61
N GLY A 33 2.07 1.95 8.60
CA GLY A 33 2.02 1.31 9.91
C GLY A 33 0.96 1.85 10.86
N LEU A 34 0.61 3.13 10.77
CA LEU A 34 -0.35 3.77 11.68
C LEU A 34 -1.72 3.07 11.67
N PRO A 35 -2.33 2.73 10.51
CA PRO A 35 -3.58 1.98 10.49
C PRO A 35 -3.49 0.61 11.18
N VAL A 36 -2.36 -0.10 11.00
CA VAL A 36 -2.10 -1.42 11.59
C VAL A 36 -1.98 -1.32 13.11
N TRP A 37 -1.23 -0.32 13.59
CA TRP A 37 -1.05 -0.06 15.01
C TRP A 37 -2.36 0.35 15.68
N ILE A 38 -3.12 1.28 15.09
CA ILE A 38 -4.44 1.69 15.60
C ILE A 38 -5.40 0.49 15.65
N ALA A 39 -5.53 -0.28 14.58
CA ALA A 39 -6.43 -1.45 14.58
C ALA A 39 -6.04 -2.47 15.65
N THR A 40 -4.74 -2.69 15.87
CA THR A 40 -4.24 -3.56 16.93
C THR A 40 -4.59 -3.03 18.32
N LEU A 41 -4.42 -1.73 18.57
CA LEU A 41 -4.81 -1.10 19.83
C LEU A 41 -6.32 -1.22 20.09
N VAL A 42 -7.14 -0.92 19.09
CA VAL A 42 -8.60 -0.91 19.23
C VAL A 42 -9.11 -2.33 19.48
N TRP A 43 -8.75 -3.29 18.63
CA TRP A 43 -9.38 -4.60 18.56
C TRP A 43 -8.66 -5.73 19.32
N ARG A 44 -7.47 -5.48 19.87
CA ARG A 44 -6.69 -6.46 20.65
C ARG A 44 -6.23 -5.88 21.99
N PRO A 45 -7.10 -5.85 23.01
CA PRO A 45 -6.77 -5.30 24.33
C PRO A 45 -5.48 -5.86 24.96
N ARG A 46 -5.26 -7.18 24.82
CA ARG A 46 -4.05 -7.86 25.33
C ARG A 46 -2.74 -7.41 24.67
N SER A 47 -2.82 -6.77 23.49
CA SER A 47 -1.66 -6.24 22.77
C SER A 47 -1.35 -4.77 23.11
N ARG A 48 -2.27 -4.05 23.79
CA ARG A 48 -2.21 -2.59 23.95
C ARG A 48 -0.96 -2.10 24.66
N VAL A 49 -0.66 -2.68 25.83
CA VAL A 49 0.49 -2.27 26.64
C VAL A 49 1.79 -2.44 25.86
N ALA A 50 1.98 -3.61 25.24
CA ALA A 50 3.17 -3.87 24.42
C ALA A 50 3.29 -2.91 23.22
N ALA A 51 2.18 -2.62 22.54
CA ALA A 51 2.14 -1.69 21.42
C ALA A 51 2.46 -0.24 21.83
N LEU A 52 1.95 0.22 22.97
CA LEU A 52 2.20 1.56 23.50
C LEU A 52 3.66 1.71 23.97
N ILE A 53 4.16 0.74 24.76
CA ILE A 53 5.55 0.75 25.23
C ILE A 53 6.52 0.73 24.04
N SER A 54 6.27 -0.12 23.05
CA SER A 54 7.14 -0.22 21.88
C SER A 54 7.10 1.04 21.02
N ALA A 55 5.92 1.66 20.84
CA ALA A 55 5.80 2.94 20.14
C ALA A 55 6.50 4.08 20.89
N ALA A 56 6.37 4.13 22.22
CA ALA A 56 7.07 5.09 23.06
C ALA A 56 8.59 4.89 23.01
N ALA A 57 9.06 3.64 22.98
CA ALA A 57 10.48 3.34 22.80
C ALA A 57 11.01 3.80 21.43
N LEU A 58 10.27 3.56 20.34
CA LEU A 58 10.64 4.05 19.00
C LEU A 58 10.68 5.58 18.95
N LEU A 59 9.68 6.26 19.53
CA LEU A 59 9.67 7.71 19.67
C LEU A 59 10.86 8.21 20.49
N GLY A 60 11.17 7.54 21.60
CA GLY A 60 12.32 7.84 22.46
C GLY A 60 13.65 7.72 21.70
N VAL A 61 13.82 6.66 20.90
CA VAL A 61 15.00 6.51 20.02
C VAL A 61 15.07 7.65 19.00
N GLY A 62 13.95 7.98 18.34
CA GLY A 62 13.90 9.08 17.37
C GLY A 62 14.28 10.42 18.00
N LEU A 63 13.74 10.73 19.18
CA LEU A 63 14.06 11.96 19.93
C LEU A 63 15.50 11.96 20.44
N ALA A 64 16.04 10.82 20.88
CA ALA A 64 17.43 10.73 21.34
C ALA A 64 18.45 10.91 20.20
N VAL A 65 18.14 10.41 19.01
CA VAL A 65 19.03 10.50 17.83
C VAL A 65 18.94 11.87 17.16
N ALA A 66 17.73 12.38 16.92
CA ALA A 66 17.53 13.63 16.18
C ALA A 66 17.47 14.88 17.08
N GLY A 67 17.10 14.71 18.36
CA GLY A 67 16.74 15.81 19.24
C GLY A 67 15.33 16.35 19.01
N PRO A 68 14.72 17.01 20.01
CA PRO A 68 13.35 17.51 19.93
C PRO A 68 13.17 18.61 18.88
N THR A 69 14.18 19.46 18.67
CA THR A 69 14.13 20.55 17.68
C THR A 69 14.04 20.01 16.25
N ALA A 70 14.90 19.04 15.90
CA ALA A 70 14.86 18.42 14.58
C ALA A 70 13.57 17.64 14.36
N PHE A 71 13.03 17.01 15.42
CA PHE A 71 11.73 16.33 15.36
C PHE A 71 10.58 17.30 15.06
N ALA A 72 10.56 18.46 15.74
CA ALA A 72 9.58 19.51 15.48
C ALA A 72 9.71 20.09 14.06
N GLU A 73 10.94 20.34 13.61
CA GLU A 73 11.22 20.75 12.23
C GLU A 73 10.78 19.70 11.21
N TYR A 74 11.02 18.42 11.50
CA TYR A 74 10.63 17.32 10.63
C TYR A 74 9.10 17.32 10.42
N LEU A 75 8.33 17.43 11.50
CA LEU A 75 6.88 17.45 11.43
C LEU A 75 6.31 18.71 10.76
N SER A 76 6.89 19.88 11.06
CA SER A 76 6.33 21.18 10.64
C SER A 76 6.81 21.66 9.28
N ARG A 77 8.00 21.24 8.83
CA ARG A 77 8.63 21.71 7.60
C ARG A 77 8.94 20.57 6.63
N VAL A 78 9.63 19.53 7.10
CA VAL A 78 10.13 18.46 6.21
C VAL A 78 8.98 17.63 5.65
N LEU A 79 8.04 17.18 6.49
CA LEU A 79 6.90 16.37 6.04
C LEU A 79 6.00 17.12 5.03
N PRO A 80 5.55 18.37 5.29
CA PRO A 80 4.81 19.13 4.29
C PRO A 80 5.59 19.40 3.00
N ALA A 81 6.91 19.66 3.11
CA ALA A 81 7.75 19.86 1.93
C ALA A 81 7.93 18.57 1.12
N GLN A 82 8.07 17.42 1.78
CA GLN A 82 8.16 16.12 1.12
C GLN A 82 6.84 15.85 0.40
N ALA A 83 5.74 16.09 1.10
CA ALA A 83 4.40 15.96 0.58
C ALA A 83 4.18 16.78 -0.71
N ALA A 84 4.63 18.03 -0.67
CA ALA A 84 4.63 18.95 -1.81
C ALA A 84 5.56 18.49 -2.94
N ALA A 85 6.77 18.03 -2.65
CA ALA A 85 7.71 17.59 -3.69
C ALA A 85 7.25 16.32 -4.43
N GLU A 86 6.49 15.47 -3.74
CA GLU A 86 6.07 14.16 -4.18
C GLU A 86 4.76 14.16 -4.99
N HIS A 87 3.94 15.21 -4.92
CA HIS A 87 2.57 15.18 -5.46
C HIS A 87 2.45 14.81 -6.94
N SER A 88 3.47 15.09 -7.76
CA SER A 88 3.51 14.80 -9.19
C SER A 88 4.46 13.64 -9.55
N TYR A 89 4.99 12.93 -8.55
CA TYR A 89 5.97 11.87 -8.78
C TYR A 89 5.33 10.65 -9.47
N VAL A 90 5.80 10.34 -10.68
CA VAL A 90 5.19 9.35 -11.59
C VAL A 90 5.15 7.92 -11.06
N TYR A 91 5.91 7.60 -10.00
CA TYR A 91 5.89 6.27 -9.37
C TYR A 91 4.82 6.12 -8.28
N GLN A 92 3.98 7.15 -8.07
CA GLN A 92 2.91 7.10 -7.06
C GLN A 92 1.58 6.56 -7.56
N TYR A 93 0.85 5.88 -6.68
CA TYR A 93 -0.49 5.32 -6.93
C TYR A 93 -1.59 6.05 -6.15
N SER A 94 -1.25 7.14 -5.46
CA SER A 94 -2.15 7.90 -4.59
C SER A 94 -3.19 8.71 -5.36
N LEU A 95 -4.27 9.09 -4.66
CA LEU A 95 -5.25 10.05 -5.18
C LEU A 95 -4.60 11.42 -5.47
N THR A 96 -3.65 11.85 -4.63
CA THR A 96 -2.89 13.09 -4.81
C THR A 96 -2.25 13.14 -6.20
N TYR A 97 -1.56 12.07 -6.59
CA TYR A 97 -0.93 11.96 -7.91
C TYR A 97 -1.94 12.00 -9.06
N LEU A 98 -3.06 11.27 -8.92
CA LEU A 98 -4.12 11.28 -9.92
C LEU A 98 -4.68 12.70 -10.12
N LEU A 99 -5.01 13.39 -9.04
CA LEU A 99 -5.53 14.76 -9.06
C LEU A 99 -4.51 15.75 -9.66
N ALA A 100 -3.24 15.63 -9.27
CA ALA A 100 -2.16 16.45 -9.83
C ALA A 100 -2.01 16.24 -11.35
N THR A 101 -2.09 14.98 -11.81
CA THR A 101 -2.04 14.63 -13.24
C THR A 101 -3.25 15.19 -14.01
N LEU A 102 -4.39 15.33 -13.35
CA LEU A 102 -5.59 15.96 -13.89
C LEU A 102 -5.57 17.51 -13.81
N GLY A 103 -4.46 18.11 -13.37
CA GLY A 103 -4.29 19.56 -13.30
C GLY A 103 -4.98 20.21 -12.09
N VAL A 104 -5.41 19.43 -11.09
CA VAL A 104 -5.94 19.99 -9.84
C VAL A 104 -4.84 20.73 -9.10
N PRO A 105 -5.09 21.96 -8.57
CA PRO A 105 -4.08 22.69 -7.83
C PRO A 105 -3.51 21.89 -6.67
N GLN A 106 -2.20 22.01 -6.44
CA GLN A 106 -1.46 21.20 -5.48
C GLN A 106 -2.08 21.20 -4.07
N SER A 107 -2.50 22.35 -3.56
CA SER A 107 -3.13 22.45 -2.23
C SER A 107 -4.41 21.60 -2.11
N TRP A 108 -5.24 21.59 -3.15
CA TRP A 108 -6.44 20.76 -3.20
C TRP A 108 -6.13 19.28 -3.40
N ALA A 109 -5.15 18.95 -4.25
CA ALA A 109 -4.73 17.58 -4.47
C ALA A 109 -4.21 16.94 -3.16
N LEU A 110 -3.39 17.68 -2.40
CA LEU A 110 -2.88 17.27 -1.08
C LEU A 110 -4.02 17.10 -0.06
N LEU A 111 -4.89 18.10 0.07
CA LEU A 111 -6.02 18.02 1.01
C LEU A 111 -6.94 16.82 0.72
N LEU A 112 -7.29 16.59 -0.55
CA LEU A 112 -8.13 15.46 -0.95
C LEU A 112 -7.41 14.12 -0.76
N GLY A 113 -6.09 14.08 -0.96
CA GLY A 113 -5.25 12.93 -0.60
C GLY A 113 -5.32 12.60 0.88
N ASP A 114 -5.13 13.60 1.75
CA ASP A 114 -5.21 13.44 3.21
C ASP A 114 -6.59 12.98 3.67
N LEU A 115 -7.65 13.54 3.09
CA LEU A 115 -9.03 13.12 3.37
C LEU A 115 -9.29 11.67 2.91
N SER A 116 -8.76 11.28 1.75
CA SER A 116 -8.86 9.90 1.26
C SER A 116 -8.13 8.92 2.18
N TYR A 117 -6.96 9.30 2.68
CA TYR A 117 -6.22 8.50 3.64
C TYR A 117 -6.95 8.37 4.98
N ALA A 118 -7.48 9.47 5.52
CA ALA A 118 -8.28 9.42 6.74
C ALA A 118 -9.52 8.52 6.59
N ALA A 119 -10.22 8.62 5.45
CA ALA A 119 -11.38 7.79 5.16
C ALA A 119 -11.01 6.30 5.04
N THR A 120 -9.96 5.97 4.27
CA THR A 120 -9.51 4.58 4.09
C THR A 120 -8.90 3.99 5.36
N LEU A 121 -8.24 4.79 6.21
CA LEU A 121 -7.81 4.40 7.56
C LEU A 121 -9.02 4.03 8.41
N ALA A 122 -10.04 4.88 8.48
CA ALA A 122 -11.25 4.62 9.28
C ALA A 122 -11.97 3.34 8.79
N ILE A 123 -12.14 3.20 7.47
CA ILE A 123 -12.72 2.00 6.85
C ILE A 123 -11.86 0.77 7.16
N GLY A 124 -10.53 0.87 7.04
CA GLY A 124 -9.60 -0.22 7.30
C GLY A 124 -9.66 -0.70 8.75
N VAL A 125 -9.60 0.22 9.71
CA VAL A 125 -9.71 -0.09 11.15
C VAL A 125 -11.06 -0.76 11.44
N TRP A 126 -12.17 -0.21 10.94
CA TRP A 126 -13.51 -0.79 11.13
C TRP A 126 -13.65 -2.18 10.47
N ALA A 127 -13.29 -2.29 9.19
CA ALA A 127 -13.44 -3.51 8.41
C ALA A 127 -12.56 -4.65 8.96
N SER A 128 -11.38 -4.32 9.51
CA SER A 128 -10.42 -5.31 10.01
C SER A 128 -11.03 -6.26 11.06
N ALA A 129 -11.79 -5.74 12.02
CA ALA A 129 -12.43 -6.54 13.05
C ALA A 129 -13.56 -7.40 12.49
N ARG A 130 -14.40 -6.81 11.62
CA ARG A 130 -15.52 -7.51 11.00
C ARG A 130 -15.04 -8.65 10.10
N VAL A 131 -14.04 -8.38 9.25
CA VAL A 131 -13.42 -9.40 8.40
C VAL A 131 -12.72 -10.47 9.23
N ALA A 132 -12.00 -10.09 10.29
CA ALA A 132 -11.35 -11.06 11.17
C ALA A 132 -12.35 -11.99 11.86
N LEU A 133 -13.49 -11.47 12.31
CA LEU A 133 -14.57 -12.25 12.93
C LEU A 133 -15.26 -13.16 11.91
N ALA A 134 -15.72 -12.60 10.78
CA ALA A 134 -16.41 -13.33 9.73
C ALA A 134 -15.62 -14.53 9.22
N LEU A 135 -14.30 -14.36 9.04
CA LEU A 135 -13.42 -15.40 8.52
C LEU A 135 -12.79 -16.25 9.62
N ARG A 136 -12.97 -15.89 10.90
CA ARG A 136 -12.22 -16.45 12.05
C ARG A 136 -10.70 -16.38 11.84
N ARG A 137 -10.22 -15.27 11.29
CA ARG A 137 -8.81 -15.01 10.95
C ARG A 137 -8.29 -13.77 11.69
N PRO A 138 -7.74 -13.90 12.90
CA PRO A 138 -7.28 -12.76 13.70
C PRO A 138 -6.16 -11.95 13.03
N GLU A 139 -5.38 -12.55 12.10
CA GLU A 139 -4.35 -11.85 11.34
C GLU A 139 -4.90 -10.72 10.46
N MET A 140 -6.20 -10.76 10.11
CA MET A 140 -6.85 -9.73 9.30
C MET A 140 -6.94 -8.38 10.03
N ILE A 141 -6.81 -8.36 11.36
CA ILE A 141 -6.70 -7.13 12.15
C ILE A 141 -5.46 -6.32 11.74
N ALA A 142 -4.37 -6.99 11.34
CA ALA A 142 -3.17 -6.33 10.85
C ALA A 142 -3.22 -6.12 9.33
N PHE A 143 -3.65 -7.13 8.56
CA PHE A 143 -3.53 -7.10 7.10
C PHE A 143 -4.54 -6.19 6.42
N VAL A 144 -5.78 -6.11 6.89
CA VAL A 144 -6.81 -5.23 6.29
C VAL A 144 -6.45 -3.75 6.39
N PRO A 145 -6.11 -3.19 7.56
CA PRO A 145 -5.78 -1.77 7.64
C PRO A 145 -4.48 -1.44 6.91
N GLY A 146 -3.51 -2.38 6.89
CA GLY A 146 -2.34 -2.26 6.03
C GLY A 146 -2.73 -2.14 4.55
N ALA A 147 -3.57 -3.06 4.05
CA ALA A 147 -4.05 -2.99 2.67
C ALA A 147 -4.80 -1.69 2.38
N CYS A 148 -5.66 -1.21 3.29
CA CYS A 148 -6.37 0.07 3.12
C CYS A 148 -5.44 1.29 3.08
N SER A 149 -4.30 1.26 3.77
CA SER A 149 -3.33 2.37 3.78
C SER A 149 -2.80 2.71 2.38
N VAL A 150 -2.65 1.69 1.51
CA VAL A 150 -2.18 1.86 0.13
C VAL A 150 -3.30 2.09 -0.88
N ILE A 151 -4.56 2.14 -0.43
CA ILE A 151 -5.71 2.50 -1.27
C ILE A 151 -5.92 4.02 -1.28
N GLY A 152 -5.84 4.66 -0.10
CA GLY A 152 -6.12 6.09 0.04
C GLY A 152 -4.94 6.94 0.47
N GLY A 153 -3.75 6.36 0.71
CA GLY A 153 -2.57 7.11 1.15
C GLY A 153 -2.25 8.32 0.26
N PRO A 154 -1.83 9.46 0.84
CA PRO A 154 -1.46 10.64 0.05
C PRO A 154 -0.16 10.41 -0.72
N TYR A 155 0.67 9.47 -0.23
CA TYR A 155 1.91 8.97 -0.83
C TYR A 155 1.82 7.45 -0.83
N VAL A 156 1.71 6.85 -2.01
CA VAL A 156 1.72 5.39 -2.16
C VAL A 156 2.71 5.07 -3.27
N HIS A 157 3.92 4.69 -2.91
CA HIS A 157 4.92 4.23 -3.85
C HIS A 157 4.65 2.78 -4.23
N MET A 158 5.18 2.38 -5.39
CA MET A 158 5.02 1.01 -5.89
C MET A 158 5.47 -0.08 -4.90
N VAL A 159 6.47 0.22 -4.05
CA VAL A 159 6.99 -0.71 -3.05
C VAL A 159 6.01 -0.92 -1.89
N ASP A 160 5.20 0.09 -1.59
CA ASP A 160 4.23 0.05 -0.49
C ASP A 160 3.09 -0.90 -0.81
N LEU A 161 2.73 -1.05 -2.09
CA LEU A 161 1.66 -1.94 -2.57
C LEU A 161 1.81 -3.39 -2.07
N ALA A 162 3.04 -3.83 -1.76
CA ALA A 162 3.30 -5.14 -1.17
C ALA A 162 2.60 -5.34 0.19
N VAL A 163 2.24 -4.27 0.90
CA VAL A 163 1.46 -4.30 2.16
C VAL A 163 0.05 -4.86 1.95
N ALA A 164 -0.53 -4.77 0.75
CA ALA A 164 -1.85 -5.33 0.45
C ALA A 164 -1.82 -6.85 0.16
N ILE A 165 -0.67 -7.40 -0.22
CA ILE A 165 -0.50 -8.80 -0.63
C ILE A 165 -0.94 -9.80 0.46
N PRO A 166 -0.56 -9.66 1.75
CA PRO A 166 -0.97 -10.59 2.80
C PRO A 166 -2.49 -10.71 2.95
N ALA A 167 -3.22 -9.58 2.88
CA ALA A 167 -4.68 -9.58 2.97
C ALA A 167 -5.31 -10.30 1.77
N ALA A 168 -4.85 -9.97 0.56
CA ALA A 168 -5.30 -10.57 -0.68
C ALA A 168 -5.10 -12.10 -0.68
N LEU A 169 -3.93 -12.55 -0.22
CA LEU A 169 -3.59 -13.97 -0.11
C LEU A 169 -4.51 -14.70 0.87
N VAL A 170 -4.77 -14.14 2.06
CA VAL A 170 -5.69 -14.78 3.02
C VAL A 170 -7.11 -14.88 2.43
N LEU A 171 -7.60 -13.83 1.77
CA LEU A 171 -8.91 -13.87 1.12
C LEU A 171 -8.98 -14.91 0.01
N ALA A 172 -7.94 -15.00 -0.84
CA ALA A 172 -7.88 -15.97 -1.93
C ALA A 172 -7.87 -17.43 -1.45
N VAL A 173 -7.40 -17.69 -0.23
CA VAL A 173 -7.37 -19.04 0.36
C VAL A 173 -8.66 -19.37 1.12
N VAL A 174 -9.26 -18.40 1.81
CA VAL A 174 -10.33 -18.65 2.79
C VAL A 174 -11.73 -18.47 2.21
N LEU A 175 -11.89 -17.63 1.19
CA LEU A 175 -13.21 -17.36 0.61
C LEU A 175 -13.73 -18.55 -0.21
N PRO A 176 -15.06 -18.69 -0.37
CA PRO A 176 -15.67 -19.68 -1.26
C PRO A 176 -15.24 -19.53 -2.73
N ALA A 177 -15.41 -20.60 -3.53
CA ALA A 177 -14.90 -20.71 -4.91
C ALA A 177 -15.33 -19.61 -5.91
N ARG A 178 -16.45 -18.90 -5.67
CA ARG A 178 -16.85 -17.78 -6.53
C ARG A 178 -16.14 -16.47 -6.16
N THR A 179 -15.94 -16.23 -4.87
CA THR A 179 -15.34 -14.99 -4.35
C THR A 179 -13.82 -15.10 -4.19
N ASN A 180 -13.29 -16.30 -4.04
CA ASN A 180 -11.85 -16.53 -4.02
C ASN A 180 -11.21 -16.18 -5.37
N LEU A 181 -11.92 -16.34 -6.49
CA LEU A 181 -11.41 -15.97 -7.81
C LEU A 181 -11.17 -14.47 -7.90
N ALA A 182 -12.09 -13.64 -7.42
CA ALA A 182 -11.89 -12.19 -7.37
C ALA A 182 -10.69 -11.81 -6.50
N ALA A 183 -10.52 -12.46 -5.33
CA ALA A 183 -9.36 -12.24 -4.48
C ALA A 183 -8.04 -12.71 -5.11
N ALA A 184 -8.05 -13.86 -5.81
CA ALA A 184 -6.88 -14.41 -6.50
C ALA A 184 -6.46 -13.54 -7.70
N LEU A 185 -7.42 -13.02 -8.47
CA LEU A 185 -7.15 -12.07 -9.55
C LEU A 185 -6.64 -10.74 -9.00
N ALA A 186 -7.25 -10.20 -7.94
CA ALA A 186 -6.75 -8.99 -7.28
C ALA A 186 -5.30 -9.19 -6.79
N LEU A 187 -5.01 -10.33 -6.15
CA LEU A 187 -3.66 -10.69 -5.74
C LEU A 187 -2.69 -10.77 -6.92
N ALA A 188 -3.10 -11.39 -8.05
CA ALA A 188 -2.27 -11.45 -9.25
C ALA A 188 -1.96 -10.05 -9.80
N LEU A 189 -2.96 -9.16 -9.87
CA LEU A 189 -2.76 -7.78 -10.32
C LEU A 189 -1.83 -6.99 -9.40
N LEU A 190 -1.91 -7.21 -8.08
CA LEU A 190 -1.04 -6.54 -7.09
C LEU A 190 0.36 -7.12 -7.02
N ALA A 191 0.54 -8.40 -7.40
CA ALA A 191 1.84 -9.05 -7.45
C ALA A 191 2.70 -8.60 -8.64
N VAL A 192 2.07 -8.01 -9.68
CA VAL A 192 2.77 -7.47 -10.84
C VAL A 192 3.31 -6.08 -10.48
N PRO A 193 4.64 -5.86 -10.51
CA PRO A 193 5.20 -4.52 -10.36
C PRO A 193 5.07 -3.78 -11.70
N TRP A 194 3.86 -3.31 -12.04
CA TRP A 194 3.52 -2.83 -13.39
C TRP A 194 4.49 -1.79 -13.96
N ILE A 195 4.86 -0.78 -13.17
CA ILE A 195 5.81 0.26 -13.61
C ILE A 195 7.22 -0.34 -13.81
N PRO A 196 7.84 -1.03 -12.83
CA PRO A 196 9.12 -1.71 -13.05
C PRO A 196 9.11 -2.69 -14.22
N ALA A 197 8.03 -3.45 -14.40
CA ALA A 197 7.89 -4.42 -15.49
C ALA A 197 7.81 -3.74 -16.85
N TRP A 198 7.10 -2.61 -16.94
CA TRP A 198 7.02 -1.79 -18.15
C TRP A 198 8.37 -1.13 -18.51
N ILE A 199 9.08 -0.59 -17.52
CA ILE A 199 10.39 0.05 -17.72
C ILE A 199 11.49 -0.99 -17.99
N THR A 200 11.44 -2.13 -17.30
CA THR A 200 12.48 -3.17 -17.32
C THR A 200 11.97 -4.42 -18.03
N LYS A 201 12.15 -4.47 -19.35
CA LYS A 201 11.71 -5.58 -20.23
C LYS A 201 12.09 -6.98 -19.72
N LYS A 202 13.21 -7.10 -19.01
CA LYS A 202 13.70 -8.38 -18.44
C LYS A 202 12.76 -8.99 -17.39
N LEU A 203 11.81 -8.22 -16.84
CA LEU A 203 10.88 -8.70 -15.83
C LEU A 203 9.66 -9.42 -16.40
N PHE A 204 9.37 -9.33 -17.70
CA PHE A 204 8.16 -9.88 -18.31
C PHE A 204 7.93 -11.37 -17.96
N LEU A 205 8.89 -12.24 -18.30
CA LEU A 205 8.77 -13.68 -18.05
C LEU A 205 8.77 -14.01 -16.55
N ALA A 206 9.56 -13.29 -15.74
CA ALA A 206 9.60 -13.49 -14.31
C ALA A 206 8.24 -13.19 -13.66
N VAL A 207 7.60 -12.09 -14.07
CA VAL A 207 6.26 -11.71 -13.62
C VAL A 207 5.22 -12.75 -14.01
N LEU A 208 5.20 -13.20 -15.26
CA LEU A 208 4.26 -14.24 -15.70
C LEU A 208 4.49 -15.56 -14.96
N GLY A 209 5.74 -15.95 -14.72
CA GLY A 209 6.08 -17.12 -13.93
C GLY A 209 5.56 -17.04 -12.49
N VAL A 210 5.79 -15.91 -11.81
CA VAL A 210 5.31 -15.68 -10.43
C VAL A 210 3.78 -15.70 -10.37
N VAL A 211 3.09 -14.99 -11.27
CA VAL A 211 1.63 -14.96 -11.30
C VAL A 211 1.05 -16.34 -11.60
N THR A 212 1.61 -17.05 -12.57
CA THR A 212 1.18 -18.42 -12.92
C THR A 212 1.35 -19.36 -11.73
N LEU A 213 2.54 -19.35 -11.09
CA LEU A 213 2.82 -20.15 -9.91
C LEU A 213 1.84 -19.82 -8.78
N LEU A 214 1.54 -18.54 -8.56
CA LEU A 214 0.63 -18.09 -7.52
C LEU A 214 -0.80 -18.58 -7.74
N LEU A 215 -1.35 -18.37 -8.94
CA LEU A 215 -2.71 -18.81 -9.29
C LEU A 215 -2.83 -20.33 -9.30
N TRP A 216 -1.80 -21.03 -9.75
CA TRP A 216 -1.73 -22.49 -9.70
C TRP A 216 -1.69 -23.03 -8.27
N ARG A 217 -0.87 -22.42 -7.38
CA ARG A 217 -0.82 -22.79 -5.95
C ARG A 217 -2.13 -22.53 -5.23
N LEU A 218 -2.88 -21.51 -5.65
CA LEU A 218 -4.23 -21.22 -5.18
C LEU A 218 -5.30 -22.15 -5.77
N ARG A 219 -4.91 -23.10 -6.64
CA ARG A 219 -5.79 -24.05 -7.32
C ARG A 219 -6.92 -23.37 -8.09
N VAL A 220 -6.63 -22.19 -8.67
CA VAL A 220 -7.56 -21.54 -9.61
C VAL A 220 -7.76 -22.46 -10.81
N ALA A 221 -9.01 -22.63 -11.25
CA ALA A 221 -9.31 -23.49 -12.40
C ALA A 221 -8.53 -23.04 -13.64
N ALA A 222 -8.19 -23.99 -14.52
CA ALA A 222 -7.30 -23.76 -15.65
C ALA A 222 -7.78 -22.62 -16.57
N ALA A 223 -9.09 -22.54 -16.85
CA ALA A 223 -9.66 -21.49 -17.70
C ALA A 223 -9.46 -20.07 -17.12
N PRO A 224 -9.92 -19.73 -15.90
CA PRO A 224 -9.66 -18.41 -15.31
C PRO A 224 -8.18 -18.12 -15.05
N LEU A 225 -7.37 -19.14 -14.76
CA LEU A 225 -5.91 -18.99 -14.68
C LEU A 225 -5.33 -18.53 -16.02
N ALA A 226 -5.64 -19.25 -17.11
CA ALA A 226 -5.16 -18.92 -18.45
C ALA A 226 -5.65 -17.53 -18.89
N MET A 227 -6.92 -17.19 -18.62
CA MET A 227 -7.46 -15.86 -18.91
C MET A 227 -6.75 -14.76 -18.10
N GLY A 228 -6.54 -14.95 -16.79
CA GLY A 228 -5.87 -13.97 -15.95
C GLY A 228 -4.41 -13.74 -16.35
N VAL A 229 -3.66 -14.82 -16.56
CA VAL A 229 -2.25 -14.75 -17.03
C VAL A 229 -2.19 -14.15 -18.44
N GLY A 230 -3.07 -14.57 -19.34
CA GLY A 230 -3.14 -14.06 -20.71
C GLY A 230 -3.47 -12.56 -20.76
N ALA A 231 -4.40 -12.10 -19.93
CA ALA A 231 -4.73 -10.68 -19.83
C ALA A 231 -3.55 -9.85 -19.29
N ILE A 232 -2.86 -10.33 -18.26
CA ILE A 232 -1.65 -9.66 -17.74
C ILE A 232 -0.55 -9.62 -18.80
N ALA A 233 -0.30 -10.74 -19.49
CA ALA A 233 0.68 -10.81 -20.57
C ALA A 233 0.35 -9.85 -21.70
N LEU A 234 -0.93 -9.79 -22.11
CA LEU A 234 -1.39 -8.89 -23.16
C LEU A 234 -1.19 -7.42 -22.78
N VAL A 235 -1.55 -7.03 -21.55
CA VAL A 235 -1.37 -5.65 -21.08
C VAL A 235 0.11 -5.29 -21.00
N LEU A 236 0.95 -6.16 -20.44
CA LEU A 236 2.40 -5.93 -20.37
C LEU A 236 3.02 -5.83 -21.76
N TYR A 237 2.64 -6.70 -22.69
CA TYR A 237 3.11 -6.66 -24.07
C TYR A 237 2.66 -5.38 -24.79
N ALA A 238 1.40 -4.98 -24.62
CA ALA A 238 0.88 -3.74 -25.17
C ALA A 238 1.65 -2.52 -24.63
N LEU A 239 1.94 -2.48 -23.33
CA LEU A 239 2.76 -1.44 -22.72
C LEU A 239 4.20 -1.45 -23.27
N GLU A 240 4.78 -2.62 -23.54
CA GLU A 240 6.12 -2.74 -24.11
C GLU A 240 6.23 -2.16 -25.53
N LEU A 241 5.14 -2.19 -26.32
CA LEU A 241 5.09 -1.55 -27.64
C LEU A 241 5.18 -0.01 -27.55
N PHE A 242 4.94 0.56 -26.36
CA PHE A 242 5.03 1.99 -26.08
C PHE A 242 5.92 2.23 -24.85
N PRO A 243 7.25 2.03 -24.96
CA PRO A 243 8.14 2.23 -23.82
C PRO A 243 8.07 3.69 -23.34
N PRO A 244 8.21 3.94 -22.03
CA PRO A 244 8.24 5.31 -21.55
C PRO A 244 9.45 6.04 -22.15
N ALA A 245 9.30 7.35 -22.39
CA ALA A 245 10.42 8.17 -22.81
C ALA A 245 11.58 7.99 -21.81
N PRO A 246 12.83 7.89 -22.28
CA PRO A 246 13.96 7.80 -21.37
C PRO A 246 13.93 8.99 -20.42
N LEU A 247 14.13 8.72 -19.13
CA LEU A 247 14.24 9.77 -18.14
C LEU A 247 15.40 10.68 -18.58
N ALA A 248 15.11 11.97 -18.80
CA ALA A 248 16.11 12.91 -19.26
C ALA A 248 17.32 12.89 -18.31
N GLY A 249 18.53 13.00 -18.86
CA GLY A 249 19.75 13.07 -18.05
C GLY A 249 19.66 14.23 -17.06
N GLN A 250 19.94 13.96 -15.79
CA GLN A 250 19.87 14.96 -14.74
C GLN A 250 20.98 16.00 -14.92
N THR A 251 20.62 17.27 -15.05
CA THR A 251 21.56 18.35 -14.77
C THR A 251 21.60 18.58 -13.27
N ALA A 252 22.79 18.48 -12.67
CA ALA A 252 22.98 18.73 -11.25
C ALA A 252 22.53 20.16 -10.89
N GLY A 253 21.42 20.26 -10.14
CA GLY A 253 21.02 21.52 -9.52
C GLY A 253 22.03 21.93 -8.46
N ARG A 254 22.25 23.24 -8.29
CA ARG A 254 23.02 23.78 -7.16
C ARG A 254 22.04 24.10 -6.04
N PHE A 255 22.23 23.50 -4.87
CA PHE A 255 21.42 23.72 -3.67
C PHE A 255 22.33 24.24 -2.55
N ALA A 256 21.81 25.13 -1.71
CA ALA A 256 22.54 25.60 -0.54
C ALA A 256 22.58 24.51 0.54
N PRO A 257 23.62 24.44 1.40
CA PRO A 257 23.66 23.50 2.52
C PRO A 257 22.50 23.64 3.51
N SER A 258 21.83 24.80 3.53
CA SER A 258 20.65 25.09 4.35
C SER A 258 19.32 24.67 3.70
N ASP A 259 19.33 24.26 2.43
CA ASP A 259 18.13 23.85 1.74
C ASP A 259 17.65 22.49 2.26
N LEU A 260 16.33 22.31 2.31
CA LEU A 260 15.76 21.01 2.57
C LEU A 260 16.09 20.06 1.41
N ALA A 261 16.37 18.79 1.71
CA ALA A 261 16.55 17.74 0.69
C ALA A 261 15.33 17.65 -0.26
N GLN A 262 14.16 18.01 0.24
CA GLN A 262 12.90 18.10 -0.49
C GLN A 262 12.95 19.09 -1.66
N SER A 263 13.75 20.16 -1.59
CA SER A 263 13.93 21.10 -2.69
C SER A 263 14.65 20.44 -3.86
N ALA A 264 15.70 19.67 -3.58
CA ALA A 264 16.41 18.90 -4.60
C ALA A 264 15.53 17.80 -5.18
N TRP A 265 14.75 17.12 -4.32
CA TRP A 265 13.78 16.12 -4.76
C TRP A 265 12.68 16.72 -5.65
N ALA A 266 12.11 17.87 -5.29
CA ALA A 266 11.09 18.54 -6.09
C ALA A 266 11.63 18.94 -7.48
N ALA A 267 12.86 19.45 -7.54
CA ALA A 267 13.52 19.77 -8.80
C ALA A 267 13.72 18.50 -9.66
N TYR A 268 14.13 17.40 -9.04
CA TYR A 268 14.25 16.11 -9.71
C TYR A 268 12.89 15.62 -10.25
N VAL A 269 11.84 15.64 -9.43
CA VAL A 269 10.49 15.23 -9.83
C VAL A 269 9.97 16.09 -10.99
N ALA A 270 10.20 17.40 -10.97
CA ALA A 270 9.82 18.30 -12.06
C ALA A 270 10.54 17.96 -13.39
N GLN A 271 11.79 17.50 -13.32
CA GLN A 271 12.56 17.10 -14.50
C GLN A 271 12.10 15.77 -15.11
N LEU A 272 11.43 14.90 -14.36
CA LEU A 272 10.82 13.68 -14.91
C LEU A 272 9.69 13.99 -15.92
N GLY A 273 9.28 15.26 -16.00
CA GLY A 273 8.33 15.77 -16.99
C GLY A 273 6.88 15.46 -16.65
N HIS A 274 5.97 15.92 -17.52
CA HIS A 274 4.56 15.58 -17.39
C HIS A 274 4.35 14.12 -17.83
N PRO A 275 3.80 13.26 -16.95
CA PRO A 275 3.50 11.89 -17.32
C PRO A 275 2.55 11.87 -18.53
N SER A 276 2.94 11.17 -19.59
CA SER A 276 2.02 10.82 -20.67
C SER A 276 0.84 10.01 -20.12
N ALA A 277 -0.28 9.96 -20.84
CA ALA A 277 -1.45 9.18 -20.42
C ALA A 277 -1.14 7.71 -20.11
N LEU A 278 -0.07 7.14 -20.69
CA LEU A 278 0.39 5.77 -20.42
C LEU A 278 0.82 5.57 -18.96
N TRP A 279 1.34 6.59 -18.28
CA TRP A 279 1.66 6.51 -16.86
C TRP A 279 0.43 6.33 -15.97
N LEU A 280 -0.74 6.82 -16.39
CA LEU A 280 -2.00 6.50 -15.72
C LEU A 280 -2.46 5.09 -16.09
N VAL A 281 -2.39 4.73 -17.38
CA VAL A 281 -2.83 3.42 -17.88
C VAL A 281 -2.11 2.26 -17.20
N VAL A 282 -0.79 2.35 -17.01
CA VAL A 282 0.01 1.30 -16.35
C VAL A 282 -0.40 1.08 -14.89
N LYS A 283 -1.09 2.03 -14.24
CA LYS A 283 -1.55 1.93 -12.84
C LYS A 283 -2.95 1.35 -12.70
N ILE A 284 -3.76 1.39 -13.76
CA ILE A 284 -5.15 0.90 -13.76
C ILE A 284 -5.26 -0.53 -13.20
N PRO A 285 -4.42 -1.50 -13.60
CA PRO A 285 -4.54 -2.86 -13.06
C PRO A 285 -4.34 -2.92 -11.54
N THR A 286 -3.39 -2.17 -11.00
CA THR A 286 -3.20 -2.05 -9.54
C THR A 286 -4.44 -1.48 -8.87
N TRP A 287 -5.00 -0.39 -9.40
CA TRP A 287 -6.22 0.22 -8.83
C TRP A 287 -7.43 -0.72 -8.88
N ILE A 288 -7.57 -1.51 -9.95
CA ILE A 288 -8.59 -2.57 -10.03
C ILE A 288 -8.38 -3.61 -8.93
N GLY A 289 -7.13 -4.06 -8.72
CA GLY A 289 -6.78 -5.00 -7.65
C GLY A 289 -7.13 -4.44 -6.25
N LEU A 290 -6.71 -3.20 -5.97
CA LEU A 290 -6.99 -2.51 -4.72
C LEU A 290 -8.50 -2.29 -4.49
N GLY A 291 -9.22 -1.81 -5.50
CA GLY A 291 -10.67 -1.61 -5.44
C GLY A 291 -11.44 -2.91 -5.21
N THR A 292 -10.98 -4.01 -5.84
CA THR A 292 -11.54 -5.35 -5.62
C THR A 292 -11.33 -5.81 -4.17
N LEU A 293 -10.15 -5.60 -3.59
CA LEU A 293 -9.91 -5.92 -2.18
C LEU A 293 -10.82 -5.12 -1.25
N LEU A 294 -10.95 -3.81 -1.47
CA LEU A 294 -11.83 -2.97 -0.66
C LEU A 294 -13.28 -3.46 -0.71
N ALA A 295 -13.78 -3.78 -1.91
CA ALA A 295 -15.12 -4.32 -2.09
C ALA A 295 -15.31 -5.67 -1.36
N LEU A 296 -14.30 -6.55 -1.39
CA LEU A 296 -14.33 -7.81 -0.66
C LEU A 296 -14.32 -7.59 0.87
N PHE A 297 -13.51 -6.66 1.39
CA PHE A 297 -13.51 -6.33 2.82
C PHE A 297 -14.89 -5.86 3.29
N ILE A 298 -15.53 -4.95 2.55
CA ILE A 298 -16.86 -4.44 2.87
C ILE A 298 -17.90 -5.57 2.81
N ARG A 299 -17.87 -6.39 1.75
CA ARG A 299 -18.81 -7.50 1.57
C ARG A 299 -18.70 -8.53 2.68
N VAL A 300 -17.48 -8.96 3.01
CA VAL A 300 -17.23 -9.93 4.09
C VAL A 300 -17.61 -9.33 5.44
N GLY A 301 -17.30 -8.05 5.67
CA GLY A 301 -17.63 -7.36 6.90
C GLY A 301 -19.14 -7.30 7.18
N LYS A 302 -19.95 -7.02 6.15
CA LYS A 302 -21.42 -6.97 6.24
C LYS A 302 -22.06 -8.34 6.55
N ALA A 303 -21.49 -9.43 6.04
CA ALA A 303 -22.03 -10.78 6.28
C ALA A 303 -22.04 -11.16 7.78
N THR A 304 -21.15 -10.56 8.58
CA THR A 304 -21.10 -10.74 10.05
C THR A 304 -22.35 -10.22 10.76
N GLU A 305 -22.97 -9.14 10.27
CA GLU A 305 -24.13 -8.52 10.94
C GLU A 305 -25.40 -9.35 10.83
N GLN A 306 -25.43 -10.30 9.89
CA GLN A 306 -26.60 -11.14 9.62
C GLN A 306 -26.58 -12.46 10.40
N GLN A 307 -25.50 -12.78 11.11
CA GLN A 307 -25.43 -13.96 11.95
C GLN A 307 -25.93 -13.61 13.36
N PRO A 308 -27.03 -14.24 13.85
CA PRO A 308 -27.48 -14.04 15.22
C PRO A 308 -26.37 -14.48 16.20
N ALA A 309 -26.22 -13.70 17.26
CA ALA A 309 -25.19 -13.90 18.30
C ALA A 309 -25.37 -15.21 19.07
#